data_AF-A0A014L6E4-F1
#
_entry.id   AF-A0A014L6E4-F1
#
_cell.length_a   1.000
_cell.length_b   1.000
_cell.length_c   1.000
_cell.angle_alpha   90.00
_cell.angle_beta   90.00
_cell.angle_gamma   90.00
#
_symmetry.space_group_name_H-M   'P 1'
#
loop_
_entity.id
_entity.type
_entity.pdbx_description
1 polymer ?
#
loop_
_entity_poly.entity_id
_entity_poly.type
_entity_poly.pdbx_seq_one_letter_code
_entity_poly.pdbx_strand_id
1 'polypeptide(L)'
;MHPHTSSHPRPGSGTASGTRSRRGARLAAVGATLLLALTALPAAASGAATSGAADDDRVLVFSKTAGFRHDSIPDGIAAIKELGAQSGFAVDATEDGAAFTPDNLARYDAVVFLSTTGDVLDTAQQSAFEGYVRAGGGYVGVHAAADTEYDWPFYGGLAGAYFQSHPAIQRATVDVEDRANPATAHLAPTWERTDEWYNYRTNPRERVRVLATLDESSYQGGAMGEDHPISWCQEYRGGRAFYTGFGHTKESYADPAFRQHLLGGIRYATGAAHADCRPEQGYLPLFDGTSTDGWKQAGPGSFTLDTASGTLSSTGGMGMLWYEARELRSYSLKLDWKMAGDDNSGVFVGFPASDDPWSAVNNGYEVQIDATDTPDHTTGSVYGFQSADLAKRDAALNPPGEWNTYEIRVQGERLRIWLNGVKINDFTNRDPARSLLQGYVGIQNHGEGDEVSFRNIRVKDLPVKGGGHHQHHHDG
;
A
#
# COMPACT_ATOMS: atom_id res chain seq x y z
N MET A 1 -30.46 48.93 -31.92
CA MET A 1 -29.17 48.54 -32.51
C MET A 1 -28.06 49.18 -31.68
N HIS A 2 -27.27 48.33 -31.04
CA HIS A 2 -25.97 48.59 -30.43
C HIS A 2 -24.94 49.16 -31.45
N PRO A 3 -23.68 49.54 -31.08
CA PRO A 3 -23.08 49.90 -29.77
C PRO A 3 -21.93 50.96 -29.84
N HIS A 4 -21.29 51.18 -28.67
CA HIS A 4 -19.86 51.53 -28.41
C HIS A 4 -19.24 52.86 -28.87
N THR A 5 -18.57 53.55 -27.92
CA THR A 5 -17.21 54.14 -27.97
C THR A 5 -16.82 54.56 -26.53
N SER A 6 -15.74 54.06 -25.91
CA SER A 6 -14.30 54.41 -25.99
C SER A 6 -13.84 55.67 -25.23
N SER A 7 -12.70 55.51 -24.52
CA SER A 7 -11.57 56.46 -24.32
C SER A 7 -11.29 57.07 -22.92
N HIS A 8 -9.97 57.15 -22.66
CA HIS A 8 -9.14 57.55 -21.49
C HIS A 8 -9.18 59.08 -21.12
N PRO A 9 -8.17 59.69 -20.43
CA PRO A 9 -7.77 59.67 -19.00
C PRO A 9 -7.71 61.09 -18.33
N ARG A 10 -7.22 61.14 -17.06
CA ARG A 10 -6.77 62.24 -16.11
C ARG A 10 -6.41 63.66 -16.68
N PRO A 11 -6.22 64.79 -15.90
CA PRO A 11 -5.74 64.97 -14.50
C PRO A 11 -6.21 66.26 -13.71
N GLY A 12 -5.62 66.53 -12.51
CA GLY A 12 -5.41 67.89 -11.93
C GLY A 12 -6.26 68.26 -10.69
N SER A 13 -5.72 68.32 -9.46
CA SER A 13 -5.10 69.47 -8.74
C SER A 13 -6.07 70.45 -8.05
N GLY A 14 -5.90 70.73 -6.75
CA GLY A 14 -6.52 71.90 -6.11
C GLY A 14 -6.60 71.87 -4.57
N THR A 15 -5.81 72.72 -3.94
CA THR A 15 -5.67 73.02 -2.49
C THR A 15 -6.79 73.91 -1.91
N ALA A 16 -7.09 73.84 -0.60
CA ALA A 16 -7.19 75.02 0.30
C ALA A 16 -7.59 74.66 1.75
N SER A 17 -7.08 75.48 2.67
CA SER A 17 -7.02 75.40 4.14
C SER A 17 -8.21 76.00 4.90
N GLY A 18 -8.41 75.59 6.16
CA GLY A 18 -9.22 76.32 7.16
C GLY A 18 -8.98 75.89 8.62
N THR A 19 -8.25 76.72 9.38
CA THR A 19 -7.98 76.68 10.84
C THR A 19 -9.24 76.94 11.71
N ARG A 20 -9.40 76.60 13.02
CA ARG A 20 -8.56 76.86 14.21
C ARG A 20 -9.25 76.33 15.53
N SER A 21 -8.42 76.08 16.57
CA SER A 21 -8.68 76.22 18.05
C SER A 21 -9.48 75.10 18.78
N ARG A 22 -9.11 74.51 19.95
CA ARG A 22 -8.19 74.86 21.06
C ARG A 22 -7.86 73.64 21.97
N ARG A 23 -6.57 73.47 22.30
CA ARG A 23 -5.88 73.09 23.58
C ARG A 23 -6.33 71.90 24.47
N GLY A 24 -5.33 71.03 24.71
CA GLY A 24 -4.96 70.40 26.01
C GLY A 24 -5.08 68.87 26.03
N ALA A 25 -4.12 68.03 26.47
CA ALA A 25 -2.77 68.20 27.00
C ALA A 25 -2.08 66.81 27.11
N ARG A 26 -0.77 66.73 26.79
CA ARG A 26 0.30 65.80 27.31
C ARG A 26 0.19 64.30 26.90
N LEU A 27 1.22 63.54 26.48
CA LEU A 27 2.70 63.56 26.53
C LEU A 27 3.26 63.05 25.15
N ALA A 28 4.27 63.63 24.48
CA ALA A 28 5.74 63.49 24.62
C ALA A 28 6.24 62.03 24.74
N ALA A 29 7.20 61.46 23.99
CA ALA A 29 8.20 61.87 22.97
C ALA A 29 8.65 60.55 22.25
N VAL A 30 8.85 60.41 20.93
CA VAL A 30 9.91 60.86 19.98
C VAL A 30 11.36 60.62 20.42
N GLY A 31 12.11 59.89 19.58
CA GLY A 31 13.57 60.02 19.41
C GLY A 31 14.31 58.68 19.41
N ALA A 32 14.62 58.05 18.27
CA ALA A 32 15.73 58.34 17.34
C ALA A 32 17.06 57.61 17.71
N THR A 33 17.36 56.57 16.93
CA THR A 33 18.66 56.08 16.41
C THR A 33 19.98 56.60 17.01
N LEU A 34 20.93 55.69 17.34
CA LEU A 34 22.23 55.52 16.66
C LEU A 34 23.06 54.29 17.14
N LEU A 35 23.92 53.80 16.23
CA LEU A 35 24.91 52.70 16.27
C LEU A 35 25.86 52.65 17.48
N LEU A 36 26.32 51.44 17.89
CA LEU A 36 27.66 50.86 17.55
C LEU A 36 27.91 49.50 18.25
N ALA A 37 28.79 48.70 17.63
CA ALA A 37 29.09 47.28 17.83
C ALA A 37 29.77 46.87 19.15
N LEU A 38 29.65 45.59 19.54
CA LEU A 38 30.79 44.64 19.67
C LEU A 38 30.38 43.23 20.17
N THR A 39 31.21 42.26 19.78
CA THR A 39 31.46 40.91 20.31
C THR A 39 30.75 39.69 19.70
N ALA A 40 31.61 38.76 19.29
CA ALA A 40 31.37 37.45 18.72
C ALA A 40 31.06 36.40 19.80
N LEU A 41 30.31 35.36 19.40
CA LEU A 41 30.65 33.93 19.51
C LEU A 41 29.50 33.09 18.91
N PRO A 42 29.77 32.09 18.04
CA PRO A 42 28.75 31.12 17.63
C PRO A 42 28.59 30.08 18.74
N ALA A 43 27.38 29.95 19.28
CA ALA A 43 27.07 28.83 20.17
C ALA A 43 26.95 27.55 19.34
N ALA A 44 28.05 26.79 19.28
CA ALA A 44 28.03 25.40 18.91
C ALA A 44 27.25 24.62 19.98
N ALA A 45 26.03 24.19 19.66
CA ALA A 45 25.41 23.08 20.35
C ALA A 45 25.76 21.80 19.58
N SER A 46 26.85 21.17 19.98
CA SER A 46 27.19 19.80 19.58
C SER A 46 26.16 18.85 20.20
N GLY A 47 25.05 18.66 19.50
CA GLY A 47 24.28 17.43 19.63
C GLY A 47 25.08 16.33 18.94
N ALA A 48 25.86 15.58 19.73
CA ALA A 48 26.41 14.32 19.29
C ALA A 48 25.22 13.38 19.01
N ALA A 49 24.73 13.39 17.77
CA ALA A 49 24.00 12.27 17.24
C ALA A 49 25.01 11.11 17.21
N THR A 50 24.91 10.24 18.20
CA THR A 50 25.35 8.86 18.04
C THR A 50 24.45 8.26 16.96
N SER A 51 24.77 8.53 15.69
CA SER A 51 24.39 7.62 14.62
C SER A 51 25.18 6.35 14.88
N GLY A 52 24.62 5.45 15.69
CA GLY A 52 24.89 4.04 15.43
C GLY A 52 24.62 3.86 13.94
N ALA A 53 25.58 3.31 13.21
CA ALA A 53 25.30 2.85 11.85
C ALA A 53 24.01 2.03 11.95
N ALA A 54 22.93 2.51 11.33
CA ALA A 54 21.85 1.61 11.01
C ALA A 54 22.53 0.49 10.24
N ASP A 55 22.47 -0.74 10.76
CA ASP A 55 22.96 -1.88 9.99
C ASP A 55 22.00 -1.92 8.80
N ASP A 56 22.47 -1.49 7.63
CA ASP A 56 21.68 -1.50 6.40
C ASP A 56 21.10 -2.92 6.25
N ASP A 57 19.83 -3.04 5.84
CA ASP A 57 19.18 -4.34 5.63
C ASP A 57 20.13 -5.25 4.83
N ARG A 58 20.16 -6.55 5.13
CA ARG A 58 21.08 -7.49 4.49
C ARG A 58 20.35 -8.65 3.84
N VAL A 59 20.67 -8.92 2.59
CA VAL A 59 20.06 -9.98 1.78
C VAL A 59 21.11 -11.02 1.39
N LEU A 60 20.77 -12.30 1.58
CA LEU A 60 21.53 -13.42 1.06
C LEU A 60 20.86 -13.93 -0.23
N VAL A 61 21.56 -13.84 -1.36
CA VAL A 61 21.15 -14.48 -2.61
C VAL A 61 21.73 -15.88 -2.68
N PHE A 62 20.87 -16.88 -2.67
CA PHE A 62 21.20 -18.29 -2.82
C PHE A 62 20.74 -18.80 -4.18
N SER A 63 21.68 -19.36 -4.97
CA SER A 63 21.41 -19.79 -6.36
C SER A 63 21.97 -21.18 -6.68
N LYS A 64 22.08 -22.06 -5.68
CA LYS A 64 22.50 -23.46 -5.90
C LYS A 64 21.46 -24.20 -6.73
N THR A 65 21.92 -25.03 -7.66
CA THR A 65 21.08 -25.88 -8.51
C THR A 65 21.57 -27.32 -8.44
N ALA A 66 20.67 -28.26 -8.13
CA ALA A 66 20.86 -29.70 -8.27
C ALA A 66 20.09 -30.27 -9.49
N GLY A 67 19.32 -29.42 -10.18
CA GLY A 67 18.60 -29.72 -11.42
C GLY A 67 19.04 -28.82 -12.58
N PHE A 68 18.07 -28.36 -13.38
CA PHE A 68 18.35 -27.45 -14.49
C PHE A 68 19.00 -26.15 -14.00
N ARG A 69 19.95 -25.64 -14.78
CA ARG A 69 20.70 -24.42 -14.47
C ARG A 69 20.26 -23.31 -15.41
N HIS A 70 19.66 -22.27 -14.86
CA HIS A 70 19.23 -21.11 -15.64
C HIS A 70 20.41 -20.18 -15.96
N ASP A 71 20.56 -19.85 -17.25
CA ASP A 71 21.62 -18.97 -17.74
C ASP A 71 21.51 -17.53 -17.21
N SER A 72 20.35 -17.14 -16.67
CA SER A 72 20.06 -15.81 -16.15
C SER A 72 20.48 -15.57 -14.71
N ILE A 73 20.96 -16.60 -14.01
CA ILE A 73 21.37 -16.49 -12.60
C ILE A 73 22.46 -15.42 -12.40
N PRO A 74 23.52 -15.32 -13.23
CA PRO A 74 24.50 -14.23 -13.11
C PRO A 74 23.88 -12.83 -13.26
N ASP A 75 22.97 -12.66 -14.21
CA ASP A 75 22.25 -11.39 -14.45
C ASP A 75 21.35 -11.03 -13.26
N GLY A 76 20.67 -12.03 -12.68
CA GLY A 76 19.85 -11.84 -11.48
C GLY A 76 20.66 -11.45 -10.24
N ILE A 77 21.81 -12.10 -10.00
CA ILE A 77 22.72 -11.71 -8.91
C ILE A 77 23.20 -10.26 -9.10
N ALA A 78 23.59 -9.89 -10.32
CA ALA A 78 24.04 -8.55 -10.63
C ALA A 78 22.93 -7.51 -10.40
N ALA A 79 21.72 -7.78 -10.90
CA ALA A 79 20.57 -6.90 -10.72
C ALA A 79 20.21 -6.70 -9.25
N ILE A 80 20.18 -7.76 -8.43
CA ILE A 80 19.87 -7.65 -7.00
C ILE A 80 20.95 -6.85 -6.26
N LYS A 81 22.24 -7.03 -6.60
CA LYS A 81 23.33 -6.22 -6.03
C LYS A 81 23.21 -4.74 -6.40
N GLU A 82 22.87 -4.44 -7.64
CA GLU A 82 22.64 -3.06 -8.10
C GLU A 82 21.45 -2.43 -7.38
N LEU A 83 20.34 -3.17 -7.22
CA LEU A 83 19.18 -2.72 -6.47
C LEU A 83 19.53 -2.46 -5.00
N GLY A 84 20.30 -3.36 -4.37
CA GLY A 84 20.80 -3.17 -3.00
C GLY A 84 21.61 -1.90 -2.84
N ALA A 85 22.57 -1.67 -3.74
CA ALA A 85 23.38 -0.45 -3.73
C ALA A 85 22.55 0.84 -3.95
N GLN A 86 21.46 0.77 -4.71
CA GLN A 86 20.58 1.91 -4.98
C GLN A 86 19.55 2.18 -3.88
N SER A 87 19.16 1.15 -3.13
CA SER A 87 18.07 1.20 -2.15
C SER A 87 18.52 1.02 -0.69
N GLY A 88 19.82 0.93 -0.43
CA GLY A 88 20.37 0.93 0.92
C GLY A 88 20.31 -0.41 1.62
N PHE A 89 20.55 -1.52 0.91
CA PHE A 89 20.69 -2.85 1.51
C PHE A 89 21.91 -3.60 0.96
N ALA A 90 22.60 -4.33 1.83
CA ALA A 90 23.78 -5.12 1.47
C ALA A 90 23.37 -6.48 0.88
N VAL A 91 24.14 -6.97 -0.09
CA VAL A 91 23.84 -8.24 -0.78
C VAL A 91 25.06 -9.16 -0.81
N ASP A 92 24.94 -10.31 -0.16
CA ASP A 92 25.86 -11.43 -0.34
C ASP A 92 25.25 -12.44 -1.32
N ALA A 93 26.09 -13.14 -2.09
CA ALA A 93 25.61 -14.17 -3.01
C ALA A 93 26.44 -15.45 -2.84
N THR A 94 25.78 -16.61 -2.82
CA THR A 94 26.43 -17.91 -2.66
C THR A 94 25.65 -19.03 -3.34
N GLU A 95 26.35 -20.09 -3.71
CA GLU A 95 25.78 -21.36 -4.14
C GLU A 95 26.11 -22.48 -3.14
N ASP A 96 26.77 -22.14 -2.03
CA ASP A 96 27.17 -23.09 -1.00
C ASP A 96 26.06 -23.23 0.07
N GLY A 97 25.49 -24.43 0.15
CA GLY A 97 24.49 -24.78 1.18
C GLY A 97 25.04 -24.69 2.61
N ALA A 98 26.36 -24.75 2.80
CA ALA A 98 26.98 -24.58 4.12
C ALA A 98 26.77 -23.18 4.73
N ALA A 99 26.28 -22.22 3.94
CA ALA A 99 25.85 -20.91 4.45
C ALA A 99 24.56 -20.98 5.31
N PHE A 100 23.79 -22.06 5.23
CA PHE A 100 22.52 -22.24 5.97
C PHE A 100 22.78 -22.77 7.38
N THR A 101 23.39 -21.94 8.21
CA THR A 101 23.54 -22.16 9.66
C THR A 101 22.74 -21.09 10.42
N PRO A 102 22.28 -21.39 11.65
CA PRO A 102 21.56 -20.40 12.46
C PRO A 102 22.34 -19.08 12.62
N ASP A 103 23.64 -19.18 12.94
CA ASP A 103 24.49 -18.01 13.17
C ASP A 103 24.69 -17.17 11.91
N ASN A 104 24.83 -17.80 10.74
CA ASN A 104 24.98 -17.05 9.50
C ASN A 104 23.66 -16.45 9.02
N LEU A 105 22.55 -17.18 9.11
CA LEU A 105 21.23 -16.71 8.70
C LEU A 105 20.73 -15.55 9.56
N ALA A 106 21.09 -15.49 10.83
CA ALA A 106 20.74 -14.38 11.73
C ALA A 106 21.31 -13.01 11.32
N ARG A 107 22.21 -12.97 10.32
CA ARG A 107 22.80 -11.74 9.77
C ARG A 107 21.99 -11.12 8.64
N TYR A 108 20.94 -11.80 8.18
CA TYR A 108 20.18 -11.43 6.99
C TYR A 108 18.72 -11.18 7.35
N ASP A 109 18.12 -10.16 6.74
CA ASP A 109 16.70 -9.83 6.86
C ASP A 109 15.86 -10.59 5.83
N ALA A 110 16.47 -10.95 4.70
CA ALA A 110 15.85 -11.80 3.68
C ALA A 110 16.86 -12.76 3.03
N VAL A 111 16.36 -13.95 2.63
CA VAL A 111 17.08 -14.88 1.77
C VAL A 111 16.33 -15.00 0.44
N VAL A 112 17.02 -14.69 -0.66
CA VAL A 112 16.51 -14.84 -2.03
C VAL A 112 16.94 -16.20 -2.57
N PHE A 113 15.99 -17.05 -2.92
CA PHE A 113 16.21 -18.26 -3.71
C PHE A 113 16.08 -17.87 -5.18
N LEU A 114 17.21 -17.60 -5.82
CA LEU A 114 17.28 -17.12 -7.20
C LEU A 114 17.47 -18.29 -8.15
N SER A 115 16.36 -18.74 -8.74
CA SER A 115 16.32 -19.85 -9.71
C SER A 115 17.07 -21.11 -9.23
N THR A 116 16.93 -21.43 -7.94
CA THR A 116 17.38 -22.73 -7.40
C THR A 116 16.59 -23.87 -8.04
N THR A 117 17.14 -25.08 -8.10
CA THR A 117 16.43 -26.26 -8.63
C THR A 117 16.86 -27.53 -7.92
N GLY A 118 15.93 -28.47 -7.74
CA GLY A 118 16.18 -29.76 -7.09
C GLY A 118 16.34 -29.69 -5.58
N ASP A 119 17.03 -30.67 -5.00
CA ASP A 119 17.34 -30.79 -3.58
C ASP A 119 18.70 -30.13 -3.28
N VAL A 120 18.67 -28.99 -2.59
CA VAL A 120 19.81 -28.07 -2.49
C VAL A 120 20.31 -27.91 -1.05
N LEU A 121 19.49 -28.25 -0.05
CA LEU A 121 19.80 -28.20 1.37
C LEU A 121 19.65 -29.57 2.04
N ASP A 122 20.64 -29.96 2.85
CA ASP A 122 20.50 -31.14 3.69
C ASP A 122 19.55 -30.90 4.90
N THR A 123 19.24 -31.95 5.66
CA THR A 123 18.33 -31.86 6.81
C THR A 123 18.75 -30.82 7.87
N ALA A 124 20.04 -30.64 8.11
CA ALA A 124 20.51 -29.66 9.09
C ALA A 124 20.33 -28.22 8.57
N GLN A 125 20.61 -28.00 7.29
CA GLN A 125 20.43 -26.73 6.59
C GLN A 125 18.95 -26.37 6.46
N GLN A 126 18.10 -27.34 6.12
CA GLN A 126 16.64 -27.19 6.14
C GLN A 126 16.17 -26.74 7.52
N SER A 127 16.58 -27.44 8.58
CA SER A 127 16.21 -27.09 9.97
C SER A 127 16.65 -25.67 10.37
N ALA A 128 17.86 -25.25 9.98
CA ALA A 128 18.34 -23.90 10.19
C ALA A 128 17.47 -22.86 9.47
N PHE A 129 17.08 -23.13 8.22
CA PHE A 129 16.23 -22.24 7.45
C PHE A 129 14.81 -22.14 8.01
N GLU A 130 14.22 -23.25 8.48
CA GLU A 130 12.91 -23.17 9.14
C GLU A 130 12.98 -22.33 10.42
N GLY A 131 14.07 -22.46 11.19
CA GLY A 131 14.31 -21.65 12.39
C GLY A 131 14.40 -20.16 12.05
N TYR A 132 15.15 -19.81 11.01
CA TYR A 132 15.27 -18.46 10.48
C TYR A 132 13.90 -17.86 10.09
N VAL A 133 13.10 -18.58 9.29
CA VAL A 133 11.75 -18.12 8.90
C VAL A 133 10.84 -17.97 10.11
N ARG A 134 10.86 -18.92 11.06
CA ARG A 134 10.06 -18.85 12.29
C ARG A 134 10.43 -17.68 13.19
N ALA A 135 11.68 -17.22 13.13
CA ALA A 135 12.15 -16.05 13.85
C ALA A 135 11.80 -14.71 13.18
N GLY A 136 11.10 -14.74 12.03
CA GLY A 136 10.69 -13.54 11.30
C GLY A 136 11.52 -13.23 10.05
N GLY A 137 12.47 -14.10 9.69
CA GLY A 137 13.30 -13.96 8.50
C GLY A 137 12.49 -13.98 7.20
N GLY A 138 12.87 -13.12 6.26
CA GLY A 138 12.22 -12.99 4.95
C GLY A 138 12.67 -14.05 3.93
N TYR A 139 11.77 -14.42 3.02
CA TYR A 139 12.02 -15.28 1.87
C TYR A 139 11.56 -14.60 0.58
N VAL A 140 12.39 -14.69 -0.46
CA VAL A 140 12.05 -14.28 -1.83
C VAL A 140 12.36 -15.45 -2.76
N GLY A 141 11.33 -16.06 -3.36
CA GLY A 141 11.49 -17.08 -4.40
C GLY A 141 11.39 -16.46 -5.79
N VAL A 142 12.37 -16.70 -6.64
CA VAL A 142 12.38 -16.21 -8.03
C VAL A 142 12.40 -17.39 -8.99
N HIS A 143 11.45 -17.37 -9.94
CA HIS A 143 11.30 -18.31 -11.04
C HIS A 143 11.36 -19.79 -10.59
N ALA A 144 12.51 -20.44 -10.82
CA ALA A 144 12.75 -21.85 -10.55
C ALA A 144 12.82 -22.19 -9.06
N ALA A 145 12.76 -21.20 -8.16
CA ALA A 145 12.54 -21.48 -6.74
C ALA A 145 11.32 -22.38 -6.47
N ALA A 146 10.30 -22.42 -7.35
CA ALA A 146 9.20 -23.39 -7.22
C ALA A 146 9.57 -24.84 -7.64
N ASP A 147 10.67 -25.03 -8.36
CA ASP A 147 11.29 -26.31 -8.76
C ASP A 147 12.35 -26.79 -7.74
N THR A 148 12.21 -26.40 -6.48
CA THR A 148 13.18 -26.66 -5.41
C THR A 148 12.52 -27.44 -4.26
N GLU A 149 13.23 -28.40 -3.67
CA GLU A 149 12.87 -29.06 -2.39
C GLU A 149 11.47 -29.71 -2.37
N TYR A 150 11.16 -30.55 -3.37
CA TYR A 150 9.85 -31.21 -3.51
C TYR A 150 9.44 -32.10 -2.35
N ASP A 151 10.41 -32.71 -1.65
CA ASP A 151 10.18 -33.63 -0.54
C ASP A 151 10.19 -32.93 0.83
N TRP A 152 10.25 -31.59 0.86
CA TRP A 152 10.27 -30.78 2.08
C TRP A 152 8.98 -29.94 2.20
N PRO A 153 7.94 -30.44 2.90
CA PRO A 153 6.63 -29.77 2.95
C PRO A 153 6.65 -28.34 3.51
N PHE A 154 7.62 -28.01 4.37
CA PHE A 154 7.79 -26.64 4.86
C PHE A 154 8.10 -25.69 3.70
N TYR A 155 9.03 -26.07 2.82
CA TYR A 155 9.40 -25.27 1.66
C TYR A 155 8.24 -25.13 0.67
N GLY A 156 7.50 -26.20 0.38
CA GLY A 156 6.31 -26.12 -0.47
C GLY A 156 5.25 -25.16 0.05
N GLY A 157 5.10 -25.10 1.38
CA GLY A 157 4.25 -24.09 2.01
C GLY A 157 4.80 -22.68 1.90
N LEU A 158 6.12 -22.50 2.08
CA LEU A 158 6.82 -21.21 2.02
C LEU A 158 6.80 -20.60 0.61
N ALA A 159 7.17 -21.39 -0.41
CA ALA A 159 7.11 -21.02 -1.82
C ALA A 159 5.66 -20.82 -2.28
N GLY A 160 4.70 -21.52 -1.66
CA GLY A 160 3.26 -21.40 -1.92
C GLY A 160 2.75 -22.45 -2.90
N ALA A 161 3.53 -22.77 -3.93
CA ALA A 161 3.25 -23.86 -4.87
C ALA A 161 4.54 -24.45 -5.44
N TYR A 162 4.45 -25.67 -5.97
CA TYR A 162 5.53 -26.37 -6.63
C TYR A 162 5.39 -26.30 -8.15
N PHE A 163 6.51 -26.25 -8.86
CA PHE A 163 6.56 -26.34 -10.32
C PHE A 163 5.97 -27.68 -10.83
N GLN A 164 5.27 -27.61 -11.96
CA GLN A 164 4.75 -28.77 -12.68
C GLN A 164 5.28 -28.87 -14.12
N SER A 165 5.16 -27.79 -14.89
CA SER A 165 5.58 -27.73 -16.29
C SER A 165 5.67 -26.28 -16.75
N HIS A 166 6.20 -26.04 -17.95
CA HIS A 166 6.15 -24.74 -18.62
C HIS A 166 6.07 -24.96 -20.14
N PRO A 167 5.53 -24.01 -20.92
CA PRO A 167 5.67 -23.99 -22.36
C PRO A 167 7.02 -23.38 -22.77
N ALA A 168 7.23 -23.18 -24.07
CA ALA A 168 8.35 -22.39 -24.56
C ALA A 168 8.22 -20.92 -24.11
N ILE A 169 9.37 -20.25 -23.99
CA ILE A 169 9.46 -18.80 -23.76
C ILE A 169 8.62 -18.08 -24.82
N GLN A 170 7.69 -17.26 -24.37
CA GLN A 170 6.80 -16.51 -25.24
C GLN A 170 6.23 -15.30 -24.51
N ARG A 171 5.61 -14.38 -25.26
CA ARG A 171 4.91 -13.24 -24.68
C ARG A 171 3.57 -13.68 -24.08
N ALA A 172 3.20 -13.11 -22.94
CA ALA A 172 1.88 -13.23 -22.34
C ALA A 172 1.44 -11.89 -21.70
N THR A 173 0.13 -11.76 -21.52
CA THR A 173 -0.50 -10.70 -20.73
C THR A 173 -0.52 -11.13 -19.26
N VAL A 174 -0.01 -10.26 -18.38
CA VAL A 174 -0.09 -10.41 -16.92
C VAL A 174 -1.13 -9.42 -16.39
N ASP A 175 -2.12 -9.92 -15.66
CA ASP A 175 -3.09 -9.08 -14.96
C ASP A 175 -2.59 -8.78 -13.54
N VAL A 176 -2.55 -7.50 -13.18
CA VAL A 176 -2.07 -7.03 -11.88
C VAL A 176 -3.24 -6.86 -10.92
N GLU A 177 -3.44 -7.85 -10.05
CA GLU A 177 -4.58 -7.91 -9.12
C GLU A 177 -4.38 -7.04 -7.88
N ASP A 178 -3.21 -7.14 -7.24
CA ASP A 178 -2.86 -6.29 -6.11
C ASP A 178 -2.07 -5.09 -6.62
N ARG A 179 -2.62 -3.89 -6.40
CA ARG A 179 -1.98 -2.64 -6.82
C ARG A 179 -1.53 -1.78 -5.63
N ALA A 180 -1.55 -2.28 -4.41
CA ALA A 180 -0.94 -1.61 -3.27
C ALA A 180 0.44 -2.18 -2.93
N ASN A 181 0.67 -3.46 -3.20
CA ASN A 181 1.92 -4.13 -2.86
C ASN A 181 3.12 -3.44 -3.55
N PRO A 182 4.23 -3.21 -2.83
CA PRO A 182 5.42 -2.55 -3.39
C PRO A 182 6.00 -3.26 -4.62
N ALA A 183 5.76 -4.57 -4.78
CA ALA A 183 6.18 -5.33 -5.95
C ALA A 183 5.35 -5.05 -7.20
N THR A 184 4.15 -4.48 -7.09
CA THR A 184 3.21 -4.35 -8.23
C THR A 184 2.59 -2.97 -8.35
N ALA A 185 2.75 -2.09 -7.37
CA ALA A 185 2.11 -0.79 -7.33
C ALA A 185 2.49 0.16 -8.48
N HIS A 186 3.69 0.00 -9.05
CA HIS A 186 4.17 0.77 -10.21
C HIS A 186 3.66 0.25 -11.56
N LEU A 187 3.09 -0.96 -11.59
CA LEU A 187 2.63 -1.57 -12.83
C LEU A 187 1.27 -1.00 -13.26
N ALA A 188 1.08 -0.98 -14.58
CA ALA A 188 -0.23 -0.80 -15.18
C ALA A 188 -1.17 -1.96 -14.80
N PRO A 189 -2.50 -1.82 -14.94
CA PRO A 189 -3.45 -2.90 -14.66
C PRO A 189 -3.13 -4.19 -15.41
N THR A 190 -2.59 -4.06 -16.62
CA THR A 190 -2.08 -5.16 -17.44
C THR A 190 -0.63 -4.92 -17.81
N TRP A 191 0.16 -5.99 -17.88
CA TRP A 191 1.57 -5.94 -18.21
C TRP A 191 1.94 -7.01 -19.23
N GLU A 192 2.29 -6.57 -20.44
CA GLU A 192 2.80 -7.44 -21.50
C GLU A 192 4.29 -7.73 -21.29
N ARG A 193 4.65 -9.00 -21.20
CA ARG A 193 6.06 -9.40 -21.07
C ARG A 193 6.34 -10.77 -21.67
N THR A 194 7.62 -11.03 -21.95
CA THR A 194 8.12 -12.30 -22.49
C THR A 194 8.97 -13.00 -21.42
N ASP A 195 8.61 -14.23 -21.08
CA ASP A 195 9.31 -15.06 -20.09
C ASP A 195 8.95 -16.55 -20.31
N GLU A 196 9.44 -17.43 -19.44
CA GLU A 196 9.00 -18.83 -19.34
C GLU A 196 7.91 -18.98 -18.26
N TRP A 197 6.68 -19.33 -18.66
CA TRP A 197 5.51 -19.32 -17.78
C TRP A 197 5.32 -20.65 -17.05
N TYR A 198 5.44 -20.65 -15.73
CA TYR A 198 5.30 -21.87 -14.93
C TYR A 198 3.84 -22.22 -14.68
N ASN A 199 3.48 -23.47 -15.00
CA ASN A 199 2.33 -24.15 -14.42
C ASN A 199 2.73 -24.77 -13.08
N TYR A 200 1.81 -24.72 -12.12
CA TYR A 200 2.04 -25.16 -10.75
C TYR A 200 1.21 -26.40 -10.41
N ARG A 201 1.75 -27.29 -9.57
CA ARG A 201 1.05 -28.51 -9.14
C ARG A 201 -0.26 -28.23 -8.38
N THR A 202 -0.36 -27.05 -7.78
CA THR A 202 -1.53 -26.58 -7.04
C THR A 202 -1.70 -25.08 -7.26
N ASN A 203 -2.94 -24.62 -7.38
CA ASN A 203 -3.23 -23.19 -7.34
C ASN A 203 -3.04 -22.67 -5.89
N PRO A 204 -2.21 -21.63 -5.66
CA PRO A 204 -1.91 -21.13 -4.32
C PRO A 204 -2.97 -20.16 -3.76
N ARG A 205 -3.91 -19.65 -4.58
CA ARG A 205 -4.81 -18.52 -4.26
C ARG A 205 -5.55 -18.65 -2.93
N GLU A 206 -5.90 -19.86 -2.52
CA GLU A 206 -6.61 -20.05 -1.25
C GLU A 206 -5.76 -19.73 -0.01
N ARG A 207 -4.43 -19.78 -0.14
CA ARG A 207 -3.48 -19.70 0.97
C ARG A 207 -2.59 -18.46 0.93
N VAL A 208 -2.52 -17.76 -0.20
CA VAL A 208 -1.62 -16.62 -0.40
C VAL A 208 -2.40 -15.38 -0.84
N ARG A 209 -1.77 -14.22 -0.74
CA ARG A 209 -2.20 -13.01 -1.44
C ARG A 209 -1.62 -13.05 -2.86
N VAL A 210 -2.47 -13.31 -3.85
CA VAL A 210 -2.08 -13.20 -5.26
C VAL A 210 -1.87 -11.73 -5.61
N LEU A 211 -0.75 -11.44 -6.27
CA LEU A 211 -0.40 -10.09 -6.73
C LEU A 211 -0.60 -9.95 -8.24
N ALA A 212 -0.36 -11.02 -8.98
CA ALA A 212 -0.53 -11.06 -10.42
C ALA A 212 -0.89 -12.46 -10.92
N THR A 213 -1.66 -12.51 -12.02
CA THR A 213 -2.06 -13.70 -12.75
C THR A 213 -1.65 -13.62 -14.21
N LEU A 214 -1.56 -14.78 -14.87
CA LEU A 214 -1.42 -14.86 -16.32
C LEU A 214 -2.79 -15.01 -16.98
N ASP A 215 -3.03 -14.24 -18.04
CA ASP A 215 -4.16 -14.48 -18.94
C ASP A 215 -3.78 -15.62 -19.91
N GLU A 216 -4.26 -16.84 -19.65
CA GLU A 216 -4.01 -18.01 -20.50
C GLU A 216 -4.58 -17.88 -21.91
N SER A 217 -5.45 -16.90 -22.21
CA SER A 217 -5.92 -16.65 -23.58
C SER A 217 -4.87 -15.92 -24.44
N SER A 218 -3.88 -15.29 -23.81
CA SER A 218 -2.83 -14.49 -24.46
C SER A 218 -1.62 -15.32 -24.95
N TYR A 219 -1.48 -16.56 -24.51
CA TYR A 219 -0.33 -17.43 -24.81
C TYR A 219 -0.73 -18.92 -24.91
N GLN A 220 0.19 -19.79 -25.31
CA GLN A 220 -0.07 -21.23 -25.46
C GLN A 220 0.66 -22.07 -24.41
N GLY A 221 -0.04 -23.10 -23.89
CA GLY A 221 0.52 -24.11 -22.98
C GLY A 221 0.38 -23.81 -21.49
N GLY A 222 -0.48 -22.84 -21.13
CA GLY A 222 -1.05 -22.74 -19.80
C GLY A 222 -1.86 -23.99 -19.44
N ALA A 223 -1.81 -24.38 -18.17
CA ALA A 223 -2.46 -25.58 -17.65
C ALA A 223 -3.10 -25.36 -16.28
N MET A 224 -3.23 -24.10 -15.83
CA MET A 224 -3.85 -23.71 -14.57
C MET A 224 -5.33 -23.33 -14.76
N GLY A 225 -5.77 -23.08 -16.00
CA GLY A 225 -7.15 -22.80 -16.35
C GLY A 225 -7.52 -21.32 -16.20
N GLU A 226 -8.74 -21.02 -15.74
CA GLU A 226 -9.23 -19.64 -15.60
C GLU A 226 -8.44 -18.80 -14.57
N ASP A 227 -7.71 -19.45 -13.67
CA ASP A 227 -6.95 -18.79 -12.62
C ASP A 227 -5.52 -19.31 -12.57
N HIS A 228 -4.60 -18.49 -13.08
CA HIS A 228 -3.17 -18.78 -13.13
C HIS A 228 -2.35 -17.77 -12.33
N PRO A 229 -2.29 -17.85 -10.99
CA PRO A 229 -1.41 -17.01 -10.18
C PRO A 229 0.05 -17.21 -10.58
N ILE A 230 0.78 -16.10 -10.77
CA ILE A 230 2.20 -16.12 -11.17
C ILE A 230 3.09 -15.35 -10.21
N SER A 231 2.54 -14.45 -9.40
CA SER A 231 3.25 -13.82 -8.28
C SER A 231 2.33 -13.66 -7.08
N TRP A 232 2.88 -13.90 -5.89
CA TRP A 232 2.13 -13.83 -4.64
C TRP A 232 3.02 -13.49 -3.45
N CYS A 233 2.39 -13.07 -2.36
CA CYS A 233 3.03 -12.95 -1.06
C CYS A 233 2.19 -13.60 0.04
N GLN A 234 2.82 -13.89 1.17
CA GLN A 234 2.16 -14.38 2.38
C GLN A 234 3.00 -14.10 3.62
N GLU A 235 2.36 -14.14 4.78
CA GLU A 235 3.04 -14.43 6.04
C GLU A 235 3.04 -15.94 6.23
N TYR A 236 4.23 -16.53 6.39
CA TYR A 236 4.38 -17.97 6.52
C TYR A 236 5.17 -18.33 7.78
N ARG A 237 4.50 -18.94 8.75
CA ARG A 237 5.11 -19.47 9.99
C ARG A 237 5.93 -18.45 10.79
N GLY A 238 5.64 -17.15 10.66
CA GLY A 238 6.34 -16.07 11.35
C GLY A 238 7.16 -15.17 10.41
N GLY A 239 7.58 -15.69 9.25
CA GLY A 239 8.35 -14.95 8.25
C GLY A 239 7.48 -14.33 7.15
N ARG A 240 8.06 -13.39 6.41
CA ARG A 240 7.45 -12.77 5.22
C ARG A 240 7.96 -13.49 3.98
N ALA A 241 7.06 -14.00 3.16
CA ALA A 241 7.40 -14.73 1.95
C ALA A 241 6.82 -14.03 0.72
N PHE A 242 7.67 -13.77 -0.25
CA PHE A 242 7.31 -13.32 -1.59
C PHE A 242 7.77 -14.35 -2.61
N TYR A 243 6.96 -14.60 -3.63
CA TYR A 243 7.32 -15.42 -4.76
C TYR A 243 6.91 -14.76 -6.07
N THR A 244 7.77 -14.91 -7.08
CA THR A 244 7.47 -14.54 -8.45
C THR A 244 7.93 -15.63 -9.41
N GLY A 245 7.04 -16.09 -10.29
CA GLY A 245 7.33 -17.05 -11.35
C GLY A 245 8.11 -16.45 -12.52
N PHE A 246 8.27 -15.13 -12.52
CA PHE A 246 9.06 -14.38 -13.50
C PHE A 246 10.57 -14.55 -13.28
N GLY A 247 11.36 -14.28 -14.32
CA GLY A 247 12.83 -14.18 -14.21
C GLY A 247 13.61 -15.33 -14.82
N HIS A 248 13.03 -16.06 -15.79
CA HIS A 248 13.79 -17.06 -16.57
C HIS A 248 14.83 -16.38 -17.44
N THR A 249 14.43 -15.33 -18.15
CA THR A 249 15.22 -14.70 -19.22
C THR A 249 16.24 -13.71 -18.65
N LYS A 250 17.36 -13.51 -19.36
CA LYS A 250 18.36 -12.49 -18.99
C LYS A 250 17.78 -11.09 -19.14
N GLU A 251 16.96 -10.93 -20.18
CA GLU A 251 16.26 -9.70 -20.53
C GLU A 251 15.36 -9.20 -19.41
N SER A 252 14.77 -10.11 -18.61
CA SER A 252 13.99 -9.73 -17.43
C SER A 252 14.81 -8.85 -16.49
N TYR A 253 16.07 -9.20 -16.22
CA TYR A 253 16.93 -8.46 -15.28
C TYR A 253 17.45 -7.13 -15.83
N ALA A 254 17.22 -6.84 -17.12
CA ALA A 254 17.41 -5.53 -17.73
C ALA A 254 16.12 -4.69 -17.80
N ASP A 255 14.94 -5.30 -17.65
CA ASP A 255 13.65 -4.62 -17.68
C ASP A 255 13.43 -3.80 -16.39
N PRO A 256 13.29 -2.47 -16.47
CA PRO A 256 13.02 -1.62 -15.32
C PRO A 256 11.78 -2.04 -14.51
N ALA A 257 10.70 -2.47 -15.17
CA ALA A 257 9.46 -2.86 -14.51
C ALA A 257 9.64 -4.13 -13.68
N PHE A 258 10.36 -5.12 -14.22
CA PHE A 258 10.69 -6.34 -13.48
C PHE A 258 11.69 -6.10 -12.35
N ARG A 259 12.69 -5.26 -12.56
CA ARG A 259 13.64 -4.89 -11.50
C ARG A 259 12.94 -4.21 -10.33
N GLN A 260 12.00 -3.31 -10.61
CA GLN A 260 11.19 -2.68 -9.57
C GLN A 260 10.23 -3.67 -8.89
N HIS A 261 9.68 -4.65 -9.62
CA HIS A 261 8.91 -5.75 -9.03
C HIS A 261 9.74 -6.59 -8.06
N LEU A 262 10.96 -6.96 -8.45
CA LEU A 262 11.89 -7.70 -7.61
C LEU A 262 12.31 -6.90 -6.38
N LEU A 263 12.62 -5.61 -6.54
CA LEU A 263 12.91 -4.71 -5.43
C LEU A 263 11.74 -4.64 -4.44
N GLY A 264 10.52 -4.47 -4.92
CA GLY A 264 9.33 -4.41 -4.06
C GLY A 264 9.11 -5.71 -3.27
N GLY A 265 9.33 -6.87 -3.91
CA GLY A 265 9.29 -8.17 -3.24
C GLY A 265 10.35 -8.32 -2.16
N ILE A 266 11.58 -7.84 -2.41
CA ILE A 266 12.68 -7.82 -1.43
C ILE A 266 12.36 -6.86 -0.28
N ARG A 267 11.84 -5.66 -0.55
CA ARG A 267 11.43 -4.69 0.48
C ARG A 267 10.33 -5.23 1.38
N TYR A 268 9.36 -5.96 0.81
CA TYR A 268 8.37 -6.67 1.63
C TYR A 268 9.02 -7.77 2.49
N ALA A 269 9.88 -8.62 1.90
CA ALA A 269 10.49 -9.73 2.64
C ALA A 269 11.39 -9.24 3.79
N THR A 270 12.19 -8.19 3.58
CA THR A 270 13.02 -7.55 4.61
C THR A 270 12.18 -6.82 5.66
N GLY A 271 10.99 -6.33 5.30
CA GLY A 271 10.13 -5.54 6.18
C GLY A 271 10.29 -4.02 5.99
N ALA A 272 11.12 -3.60 5.03
CA ALA A 272 11.31 -2.20 4.62
C ALA A 272 10.10 -1.60 3.86
N ALA A 273 9.10 -2.40 3.52
CA ALA A 273 7.81 -1.97 3.01
C ALA A 273 6.70 -2.90 3.52
N HIS A 274 5.53 -2.33 3.80
CA HIS A 274 4.39 -3.06 4.34
C HIS A 274 3.34 -3.33 3.26
N ALA A 275 2.71 -4.50 3.32
CA ALA A 275 1.62 -4.87 2.43
C ALA A 275 0.68 -5.87 3.12
N ASP A 276 -0.61 -5.82 2.80
CA ASP A 276 -1.57 -6.83 3.25
C ASP A 276 -1.41 -8.13 2.46
N CYS A 277 -0.54 -9.02 2.93
CA CYS A 277 -0.29 -10.33 2.32
C CYS A 277 -1.18 -11.44 2.87
N ARG A 278 -2.33 -11.11 3.49
CA ARG A 278 -3.34 -12.10 3.88
C ARG A 278 -4.13 -12.53 2.63
N PRO A 279 -4.56 -13.81 2.53
CA PRO A 279 -5.39 -14.26 1.41
C PRO A 279 -6.67 -13.44 1.30
N GLU A 280 -7.04 -13.10 0.06
CA GLU A 280 -8.22 -12.30 -0.23
C GLU A 280 -9.19 -13.07 -1.13
N GLN A 281 -10.43 -13.22 -0.68
CA GLN A 281 -11.47 -13.94 -1.40
C GLN A 281 -12.85 -13.32 -1.17
N GLY A 282 -13.69 -13.33 -2.21
CA GLY A 282 -15.10 -12.93 -2.15
C GLY A 282 -15.32 -11.42 -2.04
N TYR A 283 -14.33 -10.61 -2.45
CA TYR A 283 -14.51 -9.18 -2.63
C TYR A 283 -15.06 -8.91 -4.03
N LEU A 284 -16.02 -7.99 -4.11
CA LEU A 284 -16.60 -7.47 -5.35
C LEU A 284 -16.12 -6.03 -5.55
N PRO A 285 -15.73 -5.63 -6.77
CA PRO A 285 -15.33 -4.26 -7.03
C PRO A 285 -16.51 -3.31 -6.83
N LEU A 286 -16.27 -2.21 -6.12
CA LEU A 286 -17.11 -1.02 -6.15
C LEU A 286 -16.56 0.01 -7.15
N PHE A 287 -15.24 0.03 -7.31
CA PHE A 287 -14.52 0.83 -8.30
C PHE A 287 -13.36 0.00 -8.86
N ASP A 288 -13.41 -0.28 -10.15
CA ASP A 288 -12.44 -1.13 -10.88
C ASP A 288 -11.35 -0.33 -11.63
N GLY A 289 -11.39 1.01 -11.54
CA GLY A 289 -10.44 1.87 -12.25
C GLY A 289 -10.92 2.39 -13.61
N THR A 290 -12.08 1.96 -14.10
CA THR A 290 -12.52 2.28 -15.47
C THR A 290 -13.54 3.41 -15.56
N SER A 291 -14.47 3.49 -14.61
CA SER A 291 -15.45 4.56 -14.49
C SER A 291 -15.88 4.76 -13.02
N THR A 292 -16.57 5.86 -12.74
CA THR A 292 -17.21 6.11 -11.45
C THR A 292 -18.69 5.75 -11.47
N ASP A 293 -19.11 4.82 -12.32
CA ASP A 293 -20.50 4.38 -12.40
C ASP A 293 -20.97 3.80 -11.05
N GLY A 294 -22.15 4.21 -10.59
CA GLY A 294 -22.68 3.85 -9.27
C GLY A 294 -22.10 4.68 -8.11
N TRP A 295 -21.25 5.67 -8.40
CA TRP A 295 -20.78 6.66 -7.44
C TRP A 295 -21.40 8.03 -7.68
N LYS A 296 -21.63 8.77 -6.59
CA LYS A 296 -22.18 10.11 -6.60
C LYS A 296 -21.27 11.08 -5.87
N GLN A 297 -21.04 12.23 -6.48
CA GLN A 297 -20.27 13.32 -5.89
C GLN A 297 -21.19 14.28 -5.13
N ALA A 298 -20.79 14.64 -3.90
CA ALA A 298 -21.37 15.74 -3.13
C ALA A 298 -20.29 16.80 -2.85
N GLY A 299 -20.69 18.08 -2.86
CA GLY A 299 -19.79 19.21 -2.59
C GLY A 299 -19.00 19.72 -3.80
N PRO A 300 -18.29 20.86 -3.63
CA PRO A 300 -17.48 21.47 -4.69
C PRO A 300 -16.18 20.72 -5.00
N GLY A 301 -15.67 19.89 -4.07
CA GLY A 301 -14.57 18.97 -4.31
C GLY A 301 -14.96 17.82 -5.21
N SER A 302 -13.97 17.21 -5.89
CA SER A 302 -14.20 16.04 -6.73
C SER A 302 -12.96 15.16 -6.84
N PHE A 303 -13.04 14.10 -7.64
CA PHE A 303 -11.93 13.22 -7.97
C PHE A 303 -11.74 13.18 -9.48
N THR A 304 -10.48 13.27 -9.93
CA THR A 304 -10.11 13.04 -11.34
C THR A 304 -9.71 11.59 -11.52
N LEU A 305 -10.31 10.91 -12.50
CA LEU A 305 -9.94 9.56 -12.89
C LEU A 305 -8.84 9.57 -13.96
N ASP A 306 -7.69 8.98 -13.64
CA ASP A 306 -6.72 8.55 -14.64
C ASP A 306 -7.03 7.10 -15.05
N THR A 307 -7.58 6.93 -16.25
CA THR A 307 -7.97 5.61 -16.78
C THR A 307 -6.78 4.74 -17.20
N ALA A 308 -5.58 5.29 -17.39
CA ALA A 308 -4.39 4.50 -17.68
C ALA A 308 -3.87 3.81 -16.41
N SER A 309 -3.90 4.52 -15.28
CA SER A 309 -3.50 3.97 -13.99
C SER A 309 -4.66 3.43 -13.16
N GLY A 310 -5.92 3.66 -13.53
CA GLY A 310 -7.10 3.30 -12.75
C GLY A 310 -7.18 3.98 -11.39
N THR A 311 -6.68 5.22 -11.30
CA THR A 311 -6.51 5.96 -10.03
C THR A 311 -7.42 7.18 -9.98
N LEU A 312 -8.10 7.37 -8.86
CA LEU A 312 -8.83 8.60 -8.53
C LEU A 312 -7.92 9.49 -7.69
N SER A 313 -7.76 10.77 -8.04
CA SER A 313 -7.04 11.76 -7.21
C SER A 313 -7.96 12.92 -6.84
N SER A 314 -7.93 13.32 -5.57
CA SER A 314 -8.72 14.45 -5.07
C SER A 314 -8.36 15.76 -5.78
N THR A 315 -9.35 16.64 -5.95
CA THR A 315 -9.14 17.98 -6.51
C THR A 315 -10.26 18.95 -6.12
N GLY A 316 -9.90 20.21 -5.89
CA GLY A 316 -10.84 21.26 -5.46
C GLY A 316 -11.10 21.22 -3.95
N GLY A 317 -12.18 21.83 -3.48
CA GLY A 317 -12.49 21.96 -2.04
C GLY A 317 -13.11 20.73 -1.40
N MET A 318 -13.79 20.90 -0.26
CA MET A 318 -14.47 19.79 0.44
C MET A 318 -15.43 19.02 -0.48
N GLY A 319 -15.32 17.69 -0.50
CA GLY A 319 -16.16 16.82 -1.32
C GLY A 319 -16.26 15.41 -0.77
N MET A 320 -17.32 14.71 -1.17
CA MET A 320 -17.56 13.31 -0.81
C MET A 320 -17.97 12.53 -2.06
N LEU A 321 -17.13 11.60 -2.50
CA LEU A 321 -17.49 10.64 -3.53
C LEU A 321 -17.99 9.36 -2.85
N TRP A 322 -19.28 9.08 -2.95
CA TRP A 322 -19.91 7.97 -2.23
C TRP A 322 -20.62 6.99 -3.16
N TYR A 323 -20.61 5.72 -2.78
CA TYR A 323 -21.18 4.66 -3.60
C TYR A 323 -22.70 4.62 -3.43
N GLU A 324 -23.46 5.17 -4.40
CA GLU A 324 -24.90 5.36 -4.28
C GLU A 324 -25.73 4.12 -4.63
N ALA A 325 -25.14 3.16 -5.35
CA ALA A 325 -25.87 2.05 -5.93
C ALA A 325 -26.59 1.15 -4.90
N ARG A 326 -26.08 1.09 -3.66
CA ARG A 326 -26.78 0.42 -2.54
C ARG A 326 -26.23 0.87 -1.18
N GLU A 327 -27.09 0.78 -0.17
CA GLU A 327 -26.66 0.80 1.23
C GLU A 327 -25.96 -0.51 1.60
N LEU A 328 -24.98 -0.40 2.48
CA LEU A 328 -24.23 -1.53 3.04
C LEU A 328 -24.65 -1.78 4.49
N ARG A 329 -24.47 -3.02 4.96
CA ARG A 329 -24.83 -3.47 6.32
C ARG A 329 -23.62 -4.06 7.05
N SER A 330 -23.53 -5.39 7.14
CA SER A 330 -22.32 -6.07 7.63
C SER A 330 -21.39 -6.34 6.45
N TYR A 331 -20.21 -5.73 6.44
CA TYR A 331 -19.28 -5.81 5.32
C TYR A 331 -17.82 -5.64 5.74
N SER A 332 -16.93 -6.03 4.84
CA SER A 332 -15.51 -5.67 4.83
C SER A 332 -15.27 -4.82 3.58
N LEU A 333 -14.92 -3.55 3.76
CA LEU A 333 -14.51 -2.64 2.71
C LEU A 333 -12.98 -2.64 2.64
N LYS A 334 -12.41 -2.80 1.45
CA LYS A 334 -10.99 -2.58 1.21
C LYS A 334 -10.79 -1.54 0.13
N LEU A 335 -9.76 -0.73 0.29
CA LEU A 335 -9.33 0.26 -0.69
C LEU A 335 -7.85 0.57 -0.49
N ASP A 336 -7.23 1.02 -1.57
CA ASP A 336 -5.84 1.40 -1.57
C ASP A 336 -5.77 2.93 -1.70
N TRP A 337 -4.94 3.56 -0.89
CA TRP A 337 -4.76 5.01 -0.84
C TRP A 337 -3.28 5.40 -0.84
N LYS A 338 -2.99 6.60 -1.33
CA LYS A 338 -1.64 7.18 -1.36
C LYS A 338 -1.72 8.70 -1.21
N MET A 339 -0.80 9.27 -0.45
CA MET A 339 -0.59 10.71 -0.28
C MET A 339 0.82 11.06 -0.70
N ALA A 340 1.01 12.21 -1.33
CA ALA A 340 2.33 12.65 -1.79
C ALA A 340 3.15 13.27 -0.66
N GLY A 341 2.48 13.88 0.32
CA GLY A 341 3.12 14.50 1.47
C GLY A 341 2.23 14.46 2.70
N ASP A 342 2.06 15.64 3.28
CA ASP A 342 1.25 15.88 4.46
C ASP A 342 -0.10 16.45 4.02
N ASP A 343 -1.01 15.55 3.68
CA ASP A 343 -2.35 15.84 3.14
C ASP A 343 -3.41 15.28 4.09
N ASN A 344 -4.65 15.78 3.98
CA ASN A 344 -5.77 15.31 4.80
C ASN A 344 -6.87 14.67 3.93
N SER A 345 -7.36 13.51 4.33
CA SER A 345 -8.52 12.84 3.75
C SER A 345 -9.10 11.82 4.73
N GLY A 346 -10.14 11.11 4.30
CA GLY A 346 -10.77 10.06 5.09
C GLY A 346 -11.68 9.16 4.27
N VAL A 347 -11.94 7.98 4.83
CA VAL A 347 -12.94 7.03 4.33
C VAL A 347 -14.13 7.04 5.27
N PHE A 348 -15.30 7.36 4.74
CA PHE A 348 -16.53 7.47 5.53
C PHE A 348 -17.37 6.21 5.46
N VAL A 349 -18.01 5.87 6.58
CA VAL A 349 -18.92 4.74 6.72
C VAL A 349 -20.18 5.11 7.50
N GLY A 350 -21.30 4.47 7.15
CA GLY A 350 -22.53 4.49 7.95
C GLY A 350 -23.27 5.83 7.97
N PHE A 351 -23.24 6.58 6.87
CA PHE A 351 -23.97 7.85 6.73
C PHE A 351 -25.16 7.70 5.76
N PRO A 352 -26.19 8.57 5.86
CA PRO A 352 -27.33 8.58 4.94
C PRO A 352 -26.98 9.27 3.61
N ALA A 353 -27.71 8.92 2.54
CA ALA A 353 -27.60 9.59 1.25
C ALA A 353 -27.82 11.11 1.37
N SER A 354 -26.96 11.90 0.72
CA SER A 354 -27.06 13.36 0.70
C SER A 354 -26.30 13.96 -0.48
N ASP A 355 -26.71 15.16 -0.88
CA ASP A 355 -25.97 16.04 -1.79
C ASP A 355 -25.05 17.03 -1.03
N ASP A 356 -25.20 17.09 0.31
CA ASP A 356 -24.34 17.87 1.20
C ASP A 356 -23.13 17.02 1.64
N PRO A 357 -21.89 17.41 1.29
CA PRO A 357 -20.68 16.67 1.68
C PRO A 357 -20.51 16.59 3.20
N TRP A 358 -21.09 17.52 3.96
CA TRP A 358 -21.03 17.52 5.43
C TRP A 358 -21.99 16.50 6.06
N SER A 359 -22.92 15.93 5.30
CA SER A 359 -23.82 14.89 5.85
C SER A 359 -23.04 13.66 6.32
N ALA A 360 -22.01 13.23 5.58
CA ALA A 360 -21.17 12.11 5.98
C ALA A 360 -20.38 12.42 7.26
N VAL A 361 -19.86 13.65 7.38
CA VAL A 361 -19.16 14.15 8.58
C VAL A 361 -20.07 14.21 9.81
N ASN A 362 -21.30 14.67 9.61
CA ASN A 362 -22.25 14.91 10.69
C ASN A 362 -22.98 13.64 11.15
N ASN A 363 -23.11 12.63 10.30
CA ASN A 363 -23.97 11.47 10.54
C ASN A 363 -23.27 10.12 10.43
N GLY A 364 -22.04 10.05 9.90
CA GLY A 364 -21.26 8.82 9.78
C GLY A 364 -20.02 8.82 10.66
N TYR A 365 -19.08 7.95 10.29
CA TYR A 365 -17.75 7.85 10.89
C TYR A 365 -16.67 7.95 9.83
N GLU A 366 -15.66 8.76 10.10
CA GLU A 366 -14.46 8.88 9.30
C GLU A 366 -13.37 7.95 9.82
N VAL A 367 -12.78 7.18 8.91
CA VAL A 367 -11.49 6.53 9.08
C VAL A 367 -10.44 7.44 8.46
N GLN A 368 -9.68 8.10 9.32
CA GLN A 368 -8.81 9.20 8.92
C GLN A 368 -7.62 8.76 8.08
N ILE A 369 -7.17 9.65 7.19
CA ILE A 369 -5.90 9.58 6.47
C ILE A 369 -5.18 10.93 6.68
N ASP A 370 -4.32 10.97 7.70
CA ASP A 370 -3.42 12.08 8.04
C ASP A 370 -2.51 11.59 9.18
N ALA A 371 -1.25 11.31 8.90
CA ALA A 371 -0.37 10.71 9.91
C ALA A 371 0.21 11.72 10.91
N THR A 372 0.22 13.01 10.57
CA THR A 372 0.95 14.06 11.30
C THR A 372 0.07 14.83 12.28
N ASP A 373 -1.25 14.69 12.17
CA ASP A 373 -2.20 15.29 13.12
C ASP A 373 -2.13 14.64 14.52
N THR A 374 -2.90 15.23 15.44
CA THR A 374 -3.11 14.79 16.81
C THR A 374 -3.59 13.34 16.90
N PRO A 375 -3.27 12.63 18.01
CA PRO A 375 -3.54 11.19 18.12
C PRO A 375 -5.00 10.77 17.85
N ASP A 376 -5.98 11.59 18.20
CA ASP A 376 -7.42 11.34 18.00
C ASP A 376 -7.95 11.71 16.60
N HIS A 377 -7.10 12.29 15.76
CA HIS A 377 -7.38 12.71 14.38
C HIS A 377 -6.32 12.21 13.41
N THR A 378 -5.64 11.12 13.75
CA THR A 378 -4.54 10.58 12.93
C THR A 378 -4.96 9.39 12.08
N THR A 379 -4.17 9.02 11.07
CA THR A 379 -4.35 7.85 10.20
C THR A 379 -4.85 6.63 10.96
N GLY A 380 -6.06 6.16 10.59
CA GLY A 380 -6.70 4.97 11.15
C GLY A 380 -7.47 5.19 12.45
N SER A 381 -7.51 6.43 12.95
CA SER A 381 -8.47 6.83 13.99
C SER A 381 -9.89 6.77 13.45
N VAL A 382 -10.84 6.58 14.37
CA VAL A 382 -12.24 6.97 14.13
C VAL A 382 -12.31 8.43 14.54
N TYR A 383 -12.29 9.33 13.56
CA TYR A 383 -11.96 10.76 13.74
C TYR A 383 -12.75 11.41 14.87
N GLY A 384 -12.07 11.89 15.92
CA GLY A 384 -12.70 12.53 17.09
C GLY A 384 -13.42 11.59 18.06
N PHE A 385 -13.43 10.27 17.82
CA PHE A 385 -14.08 9.26 18.67
C PHE A 385 -13.10 8.27 19.31
N GLN A 386 -12.15 7.76 18.55
CA GLN A 386 -11.17 6.79 19.05
C GLN A 386 -9.87 6.81 18.22
N SER A 387 -8.76 7.14 18.89
CA SER A 387 -7.41 7.03 18.33
C SER A 387 -7.07 5.61 17.85
N ALA A 388 -6.18 5.50 16.87
CA ALA A 388 -5.57 4.23 16.50
C ALA A 388 -4.57 3.75 17.56
N ASP A 389 -4.25 2.46 17.56
CA ASP A 389 -3.05 1.93 18.23
C ASP A 389 -1.81 2.48 17.52
N LEU A 390 -1.23 3.55 18.07
CA LEU A 390 -0.13 4.30 17.45
C LEU A 390 1.08 3.42 17.14
N ALA A 391 1.47 2.54 18.06
CA ALA A 391 2.60 1.66 17.85
C ALA A 391 2.37 0.71 16.67
N LYS A 392 1.16 0.16 16.53
CA LYS A 392 0.82 -0.69 15.37
C LYS A 392 0.66 0.10 14.08
N ARG A 393 0.13 1.33 14.17
CA ARG A 393 -0.01 2.22 13.01
C ARG A 393 1.36 2.59 12.45
N ASP A 394 2.28 3.05 13.30
CA ASP A 394 3.61 3.46 12.90
C ASP A 394 4.41 2.27 12.33
N ALA A 395 4.20 1.06 12.88
CA ALA A 395 4.85 -0.16 12.39
C ALA A 395 4.23 -0.75 11.10
N ALA A 396 3.12 -0.20 10.62
CA ALA A 396 2.41 -0.72 9.44
C ALA A 396 2.24 0.32 8.33
N LEU A 397 2.35 1.61 8.63
CA LEU A 397 2.16 2.71 7.70
C LEU A 397 3.36 2.85 6.77
N ASN A 398 3.12 2.78 5.45
CA ASN A 398 4.14 3.14 4.47
C ASN A 398 4.27 4.67 4.39
N PRO A 399 5.49 5.19 4.11
CA PRO A 399 5.75 6.62 4.04
C PRO A 399 5.01 7.31 2.87
N PRO A 400 4.92 8.65 2.88
CA PRO A 400 4.38 9.41 1.75
C PRO A 400 5.03 9.02 0.42
N GLY A 401 4.22 8.98 -0.64
CA GLY A 401 4.60 8.47 -1.96
C GLY A 401 4.37 6.98 -2.15
N GLU A 402 4.11 6.21 -1.09
CA GLU A 402 3.82 4.78 -1.16
C GLU A 402 2.34 4.48 -0.90
N TRP A 403 1.88 3.37 -1.49
CA TRP A 403 0.50 2.92 -1.34
C TRP A 403 0.29 2.24 0.00
N ASN A 404 -0.88 2.47 0.57
CA ASN A 404 -1.37 1.83 1.78
C ASN A 404 -2.74 1.22 1.50
N THR A 405 -3.03 0.08 2.12
CA THR A 405 -4.36 -0.56 2.05
C THR A 405 -5.05 -0.41 3.39
N TYR A 406 -6.29 0.07 3.36
CA TYR A 406 -7.22 -0.10 4.45
C TYR A 406 -8.10 -1.33 4.25
N GLU A 407 -8.34 -2.06 5.34
CA GLU A 407 -9.49 -2.92 5.50
C GLU A 407 -10.35 -2.37 6.63
N ILE A 408 -11.61 -2.02 6.31
CA ILE A 408 -12.58 -1.46 7.23
C ILE A 408 -13.74 -2.45 7.36
N ARG A 409 -13.87 -3.08 8.52
CA ARG A 409 -14.96 -4.04 8.79
C ARG A 409 -16.02 -3.45 9.69
N VAL A 410 -17.24 -3.41 9.17
CA VAL A 410 -18.46 -3.04 9.89
C VAL A 410 -19.28 -4.30 10.13
N GLN A 411 -19.57 -4.64 11.39
CA GLN A 411 -20.47 -5.73 11.75
C GLN A 411 -21.30 -5.34 12.98
N GLY A 412 -22.59 -5.09 12.78
CA GLY A 412 -23.41 -4.43 13.80
C GLY A 412 -22.90 -3.00 14.03
N GLU A 413 -22.78 -2.59 15.30
CA GLU A 413 -22.23 -1.29 15.69
C GLU A 413 -20.69 -1.29 15.84
N ARG A 414 -20.01 -2.39 15.46
CA ARG A 414 -18.56 -2.53 15.63
C ARG A 414 -17.80 -2.24 14.34
N LEU A 415 -16.88 -1.30 14.41
CA LEU A 415 -15.98 -0.85 13.34
C LEU A 415 -14.55 -1.27 13.67
N ARG A 416 -13.91 -2.06 12.81
CA ARG A 416 -12.50 -2.46 12.96
C ARG A 416 -11.69 -2.07 11.74
N ILE A 417 -10.47 -1.61 11.97
CA ILE A 417 -9.62 -1.02 10.94
C ILE A 417 -8.29 -1.76 10.94
N TRP A 418 -7.88 -2.22 9.75
CA TRP A 418 -6.54 -2.70 9.49
C TRP A 418 -5.85 -1.79 8.48
N LEU A 419 -4.57 -1.55 8.70
CA LEU A 419 -3.66 -0.86 7.80
C LEU A 419 -2.57 -1.85 7.37
N ASN A 420 -2.44 -2.08 6.07
CA ASN A 420 -1.47 -3.02 5.49
C ASN A 420 -1.47 -4.39 6.18
N GLY A 421 -2.66 -4.90 6.51
CA GLY A 421 -2.86 -6.20 7.16
C GLY A 421 -2.79 -6.19 8.69
N VAL A 422 -2.33 -5.10 9.32
CA VAL A 422 -2.21 -4.97 10.78
C VAL A 422 -3.46 -4.31 11.37
N LYS A 423 -4.09 -4.94 12.38
CA LYS A 423 -5.26 -4.35 13.05
C LYS A 423 -4.83 -3.18 13.94
N ILE A 424 -5.23 -1.97 13.60
CA ILE A 424 -4.85 -0.74 14.31
C ILE A 424 -6.00 -0.12 15.10
N ASN A 425 -7.25 -0.49 14.84
CA ASN A 425 -8.39 0.06 15.57
C ASN A 425 -9.54 -0.95 15.73
N ASP A 426 -10.27 -0.83 16.83
CA ASP A 426 -11.40 -1.69 17.22
C ASP A 426 -12.42 -0.87 18.03
N PHE A 427 -13.27 -0.15 17.31
CA PHE A 427 -14.25 0.79 17.85
C PHE A 427 -15.64 0.16 17.89
N THR A 428 -16.45 0.55 18.88
CA THR A 428 -17.86 0.17 18.97
C THR A 428 -18.70 1.42 19.16
N ASN A 429 -19.56 1.72 18.19
CA ASN A 429 -20.51 2.80 18.24
C ASN A 429 -21.49 2.61 19.42
N ARG A 430 -21.78 3.71 20.11
CA ARG A 430 -22.78 3.79 21.19
C ARG A 430 -23.81 4.89 20.95
N ASP A 431 -23.65 5.67 19.87
CA ASP A 431 -24.56 6.73 19.47
C ASP A 431 -25.62 6.17 18.50
N PRO A 432 -26.89 6.04 18.93
CA PRO A 432 -27.95 5.56 18.05
C PRO A 432 -28.26 6.53 16.89
N ALA A 433 -27.84 7.80 16.97
CA ALA A 433 -28.02 8.77 15.88
C ALA A 433 -27.04 8.55 14.71
N ARG A 434 -25.94 7.82 14.93
CA ARG A 434 -24.92 7.48 13.92
C ARG A 434 -24.79 5.95 13.75
N SER A 435 -25.92 5.25 13.65
CA SER A 435 -25.92 3.78 13.60
C SER A 435 -25.15 3.24 12.39
N LEU A 436 -24.31 2.22 12.62
CA LEU A 436 -23.56 1.51 11.58
C LEU A 436 -24.33 0.30 11.01
N LEU A 437 -25.58 0.08 11.42
CA LEU A 437 -26.38 -1.09 10.97
C LEU A 437 -26.69 -1.04 9.47
N GLN A 438 -26.79 0.16 8.91
CA GLN A 438 -27.09 0.42 7.51
C GLN A 438 -26.62 1.82 7.14
N GLY A 439 -25.98 1.95 5.98
CA GLY A 439 -25.62 3.26 5.42
C GLY A 439 -24.68 3.15 4.23
N TYR A 440 -24.17 4.28 3.79
CA TYR A 440 -23.28 4.37 2.64
C TYR A 440 -21.80 4.40 3.03
N VAL A 441 -20.94 4.24 2.02
CA VAL A 441 -19.49 4.42 2.12
C VAL A 441 -19.03 5.45 1.11
N GLY A 442 -17.97 6.19 1.44
CA GLY A 442 -17.41 7.20 0.56
C GLY A 442 -15.97 7.55 0.88
N ILE A 443 -15.32 8.22 -0.06
CA ILE A 443 -13.98 8.79 0.07
C ILE A 443 -14.07 10.31 0.04
N GLN A 444 -13.27 10.95 0.90
CA GLN A 444 -13.30 12.39 1.11
C GLN A 444 -12.24 13.11 0.27
N ASN A 445 -12.61 14.21 -0.35
CA ASN A 445 -11.66 15.28 -0.63
C ASN A 445 -11.80 16.32 0.48
N HIS A 446 -10.74 16.58 1.25
CA HIS A 446 -10.82 17.47 2.40
C HIS A 446 -10.78 18.96 1.99
N GLY A 447 -9.80 19.37 1.17
CA GLY A 447 -9.58 20.77 0.83
C GLY A 447 -8.74 20.99 -0.44
N GLU A 448 -8.69 22.26 -0.90
CA GLU A 448 -8.04 22.63 -2.18
C GLU A 448 -6.55 22.28 -2.26
N GLY A 449 -5.88 22.12 -1.13
CA GLY A 449 -4.46 21.78 -1.05
C GLY A 449 -4.17 20.30 -0.81
N ASP A 450 -5.19 19.47 -0.57
CA ASP A 450 -5.02 18.08 -0.17
C ASP A 450 -5.05 17.13 -1.38
N GLU A 451 -3.93 16.46 -1.65
CA GLU A 451 -3.79 15.51 -2.77
C GLU A 451 -3.69 14.06 -2.29
N VAL A 452 -4.82 13.36 -2.31
CA VAL A 452 -4.93 11.95 -1.94
C VAL A 452 -5.48 11.13 -3.11
N SER A 453 -4.76 10.07 -3.45
CA SER A 453 -5.14 9.12 -4.48
C SER A 453 -5.79 7.88 -3.89
N PHE A 454 -6.78 7.34 -4.60
CA PHE A 454 -7.51 6.12 -4.26
C PHE A 454 -7.60 5.19 -5.47
N ARG A 455 -7.55 3.88 -5.22
CA ARG A 455 -7.87 2.85 -6.23
C ARG A 455 -8.34 1.56 -5.58
N ASN A 456 -8.79 0.62 -6.42
CA ASN A 456 -9.12 -0.74 -6.01
C ASN A 456 -10.12 -0.77 -4.84
N ILE A 457 -11.24 -0.06 -4.97
CA ILE A 457 -12.24 -0.02 -3.90
C ILE A 457 -13.17 -1.22 -4.08
N ARG A 458 -13.24 -2.07 -3.06
CA ARG A 458 -13.92 -3.37 -3.13
C ARG A 458 -14.59 -3.73 -1.81
N VAL A 459 -15.69 -4.46 -1.88
CA VAL A 459 -16.48 -4.84 -0.70
C VAL A 459 -16.75 -6.34 -0.68
N LYS A 460 -16.74 -6.91 0.53
CA LYS A 460 -17.21 -8.25 0.83
C LYS A 460 -18.35 -8.17 1.83
N ASP A 461 -19.51 -8.69 1.46
CA ASP A 461 -20.63 -8.84 2.39
C ASP A 461 -20.27 -9.88 3.47
N LEU A 462 -20.57 -9.55 4.74
CA LEU A 462 -20.29 -10.40 5.89
C LEU A 462 -21.59 -10.90 6.53
N PRO A 463 -21.58 -12.09 7.17
CA PRO A 463 -22.72 -12.55 7.94
C PRO A 463 -23.08 -11.56 9.06
N VAL A 464 -24.38 -11.34 9.25
CA VAL A 464 -24.91 -10.57 10.38
C VAL A 464 -24.71 -11.39 11.66
N LYS A 465 -23.90 -10.91 12.61
CA LYS A 465 -23.81 -11.54 13.93
C LYS A 465 -25.07 -11.20 14.74
N GLY A 466 -26.01 -12.15 14.88
CA GLY A 466 -27.15 -12.00 15.78
C GLY A 466 -28.49 -12.66 15.35
N GLY A 467 -28.58 -13.28 14.17
CA GLY A 467 -29.77 -14.05 13.80
C GLY A 467 -29.62 -15.52 14.20
N GLY A 468 -30.15 -15.91 15.36
CA GLY A 468 -30.32 -17.33 15.67
C GLY A 468 -31.16 -18.00 14.58
N HIS A 469 -30.67 -19.09 14.01
CA HIS A 469 -31.51 -20.01 13.24
C HIS A 469 -32.60 -20.56 14.17
N HIS A 470 -33.78 -19.94 14.18
CA HIS A 470 -34.99 -20.65 14.55
C HIS A 470 -35.35 -21.57 13.38
N GLN A 471 -34.72 -22.75 13.34
CA GLN A 471 -35.31 -23.87 12.63
C GLN A 471 -36.61 -24.22 13.35
N HIS A 472 -37.73 -23.79 12.76
CA HIS A 472 -39.02 -24.39 13.05
C HIS A 472 -38.96 -25.85 12.60
N HIS A 473 -38.69 -26.75 13.54
CA HIS A 473 -39.11 -28.14 13.39
C HIS A 473 -40.64 -28.14 13.38
N HIS A 474 -41.21 -28.29 12.20
CA HIS A 474 -42.56 -28.80 12.06
C HIS A 474 -42.48 -30.32 12.23
N ASP A 475 -42.90 -30.79 13.40
CA ASP A 475 -43.39 -32.16 13.55
C ASP A 475 -44.75 -32.24 12.87
N GLY A 476 -44.87 -33.16 11.91
CA GLY A 476 -46.09 -33.53 11.20
C GLY A 476 -45.91 -34.88 10.55
#